data_AF-A0A4Y8MHN3-F1
#
_entry.id   AF-A0A4Y8MHN3-F1
#
_cell.length_a   1.000
_cell.length_b   1.000
_cell.length_c   1.000
_cell.angle_alpha   90.00
_cell.angle_beta   90.00
_cell.angle_gamma   90.00
#
_symmetry.space_group_name_H-M   'P 1'
#
loop_
_entity.id
_entity.type
_entity.pdbx_description
1 polymer ?
#
loop_
_entity_poly.entity_id
_entity_poly.type
_entity_poly.pdbx_seq_one_letter_code
_entity_poly.pdbx_strand_id
1 'polypeptide(L)'
;MTRMQHATDQLRPATGYCIETRALALSNGYFPGLVLERTFIQEHVVDGVTFLEFQNATGVRHVIDVSTIERIIPLGRMARHGDALRTADVQP
;
A
#
# COMPACT_ATOMS: atom_id res chain seq x y z
N MET A 1 0.82 13.78 11.54
CA MET A 1 0.54 12.33 11.46
C MET A 1 -0.93 11.99 11.19
N THR A 2 -1.85 12.97 11.21
CA THR A 2 -3.32 12.76 11.18
C THR A 2 -3.90 12.28 9.83
N ARG A 3 -3.26 12.60 8.70
CA ARG A 3 -3.86 12.37 7.37
C ARG A 3 -3.94 10.90 6.98
N MET A 4 -2.98 10.08 7.42
CA MET A 4 -2.93 8.67 7.04
C MET A 4 -3.81 7.80 7.94
N GLN A 5 -3.94 8.14 9.22
CA GLN A 5 -4.91 7.52 10.14
C GLN A 5 -6.35 7.67 9.60
N HIS A 6 -6.73 8.85 9.13
CA HIS A 6 -8.04 9.03 8.49
C HIS A 6 -8.25 8.22 7.21
N ALA A 7 -7.17 7.88 6.49
CA ALA A 7 -7.26 7.04 5.29
C ALA A 7 -7.45 5.56 5.64
N THR A 8 -6.88 5.09 6.76
CA THR A 8 -7.06 3.69 7.23
C THR A 8 -8.43 3.48 7.86
N ASP A 9 -8.97 4.48 8.56
CA ASP A 9 -10.33 4.46 9.14
C ASP A 9 -11.45 4.23 8.11
N GLN A 10 -11.17 4.50 6.83
CA GLN A 10 -12.13 4.35 5.72
C GLN A 10 -11.97 3.03 4.97
N LEU A 11 -10.99 2.20 5.33
CA LEU A 11 -10.77 0.92 4.67
C LEU A 11 -11.86 -0.07 5.05
N ARG A 12 -12.45 -0.68 4.03
CA ARG A 12 -13.53 -1.66 4.17
C ARG A 12 -12.99 -3.04 3.85
N PRO A 13 -13.20 -4.04 4.73
CA PRO A 13 -12.82 -5.41 4.43
C PRO A 13 -13.40 -5.88 3.08
N ALA A 14 -12.69 -6.76 2.40
CA ALA A 14 -13.06 -7.30 1.10
C ALA A 14 -13.21 -6.26 -0.03
N THR A 15 -12.67 -5.05 0.15
CA THR A 15 -12.62 -4.01 -0.89
C THR A 15 -11.22 -3.93 -1.51
N GLY A 16 -11.15 -3.76 -2.84
CA GLY A 16 -9.91 -3.59 -3.58
C GLY A 16 -9.38 -2.15 -3.52
N TYR A 17 -8.08 -2.00 -3.33
CA TYR A 17 -7.37 -0.73 -3.24
C TYR A 17 -6.11 -0.76 -4.10
N CYS A 18 -5.78 0.40 -4.68
CA CYS A 18 -4.46 0.69 -5.20
C CYS A 18 -3.65 1.36 -4.08
N ILE A 19 -2.51 0.78 -3.73
CA ILE A 19 -1.63 1.20 -2.65
C ILE A 19 -0.35 1.67 -3.30
N GLU A 20 -0.02 2.93 -3.11
CA GLU A 20 1.23 3.51 -3.58
C GLU A 20 2.17 3.66 -2.40
N THR A 21 3.32 3.01 -2.45
CA THR A 21 4.35 3.13 -1.43
C THR A 21 5.31 4.27 -1.77
N ARG A 22 5.90 4.85 -0.72
CA ARG A 22 7.03 5.76 -0.86
C ARG A 22 8.17 5.05 -1.58
N ALA A 23 8.92 5.81 -2.35
CA ALA A 23 10.16 5.31 -2.93
C ALA A 23 11.18 5.06 -1.80
N LEU A 24 11.69 3.84 -1.70
CA LEU A 24 12.79 3.52 -0.80
C LEU A 24 14.07 3.46 -1.62
N ALA A 25 15.09 4.17 -1.16
CA ALA A 25 16.40 4.14 -1.77
C ALA A 25 16.96 2.71 -1.72
N LEU A 26 17.12 2.08 -2.88
CA LEU A 26 17.85 0.83 -2.99
C LEU A 26 19.35 1.13 -3.03
N SER A 27 20.15 0.14 -2.60
CA SER A 27 21.62 0.25 -2.54
C SER A 27 22.28 0.55 -3.90
N ASN A 28 21.56 0.35 -5.01
CA ASN A 28 22.00 0.64 -6.36
C ASN A 28 21.61 2.05 -6.87
N GLY A 29 21.09 2.93 -6.00
CA GLY A 29 20.64 4.27 -6.39
C GLY A 29 19.30 4.30 -7.14
N TYR A 30 18.59 3.17 -7.21
CA TYR A 30 17.24 3.10 -7.74
C TYR A 30 16.23 3.42 -6.64
N PHE A 31 15.21 4.23 -6.95
CA PHE A 31 14.21 4.69 -5.99
C PHE A 31 12.80 4.26 -6.43
N PRO A 32 12.47 2.96 -6.46
CA PRO A 32 11.14 2.53 -6.85
C PRO A 32 10.16 2.75 -5.69
N GLY A 33 9.09 3.49 -5.96
CA GLY A 33 7.84 3.25 -5.25
C GLY A 33 7.18 1.99 -5.82
N LEU A 34 6.33 1.33 -5.05
CA LEU A 34 5.50 0.23 -5.54
C LEU A 34 4.05 0.70 -5.68
N VAL A 35 3.40 0.26 -6.74
CA VAL A 35 1.94 0.35 -6.91
C VAL A 35 1.40 -1.06 -6.78
N LEU A 36 0.61 -1.30 -5.74
CA LEU A 36 0.06 -2.61 -5.40
C LEU A 36 -1.46 -2.52 -5.48
N GLU A 37 -2.10 -3.30 -6.35
CA GLU A 37 -3.55 -3.50 -6.23
C GLU A 37 -3.84 -4.71 -5.36
N ARG A 38 -4.56 -4.50 -4.25
CA ARG A 38 -4.83 -5.53 -3.25
C ARG A 38 -6.19 -5.38 -2.58
N THR A 39 -6.71 -6.49 -2.08
CA THR A 39 -7.92 -6.50 -1.25
C THR A 39 -7.56 -6.28 0.21
N PHE A 40 -8.18 -5.31 0.86
CA PHE A 40 -7.97 -5.08 2.30
C PHE A 40 -8.60 -6.18 3.14
N ILE A 41 -7.86 -6.64 4.15
CA ILE A 41 -8.31 -7.65 5.11
C ILE A 41 -8.58 -6.99 6.46
N GLN A 42 -7.54 -6.46 7.12
CA GLN A 42 -7.64 -5.87 8.46
C GLN A 42 -6.43 -5.00 8.81
N GLU A 43 -6.58 -4.20 9.86
CA GLU A 43 -5.51 -3.41 10.48
C GLU A 43 -4.94 -4.17 11.69
N HIS A 44 -3.63 -4.07 11.89
CA HIS A 44 -2.90 -4.59 13.05
C HIS A 44 -2.15 -3.46 13.74
N VAL A 45 -2.17 -3.42 15.06
CA VAL A 45 -1.36 -2.49 15.86
C VAL A 45 -0.43 -3.31 16.74
N VAL A 46 0.88 -3.21 16.51
CA VAL A 46 1.93 -3.93 17.25
C VAL A 46 2.93 -2.90 17.76
N ASP A 47 3.11 -2.84 19.09
CA ASP A 47 4.03 -1.91 19.75
C ASP A 47 3.87 -0.44 19.30
N GLY A 48 2.62 -0.03 19.03
CA GLY A 48 2.29 1.32 18.56
C GLY A 48 2.56 1.58 17.08
N VAL A 49 3.02 0.59 16.33
CA VAL A 49 3.18 0.63 14.86
C VAL A 49 1.94 0.02 14.21
N THR A 50 1.35 0.76 13.27
CA THR A 50 0.18 0.32 12.51
C THR A 50 0.60 -0.37 11.22
N PHE A 51 0.09 -1.58 11.01
CA PHE A 51 0.25 -2.35 9.81
C PHE A 51 -1.10 -2.66 9.17
N LEU A 52 -1.13 -2.74 7.84
CA LEU A 52 -2.32 -3.13 7.10
C LEU A 52 -2.08 -4.48 6.43
N GLU A 53 -3.02 -5.40 6.64
CA GLU A 53 -3.04 -6.69 5.97
C GLU A 53 -3.87 -6.63 4.70
N PHE A 54 -3.27 -7.10 3.63
CA PHE A 54 -3.82 -7.11 2.29
C PHE A 54 -3.68 -8.48 1.65
N GLN A 55 -4.58 -8.82 0.74
CA GLN A 55 -4.52 -10.04 -0.06
C GLN A 55 -4.38 -9.71 -1.55
N ASN A 56 -3.47 -10.40 -2.24
CA ASN A 56 -3.29 -10.28 -3.69
C ASN A 56 -4.29 -11.16 -4.47
N ALA A 57 -4.29 -11.05 -5.79
CA ALA A 57 -5.18 -11.83 -6.66
C ALA A 57 -4.96 -13.35 -6.58
N THR A 58 -3.79 -13.81 -6.12
CA THR A 58 -3.48 -15.24 -5.94
C THR A 58 -3.83 -15.75 -4.54
N GLY A 59 -4.42 -14.91 -3.68
CA GLY A 59 -4.80 -15.26 -2.30
C GLY A 59 -3.66 -15.11 -1.27
N VAL A 60 -2.46 -14.70 -1.67
CA VAL A 60 -1.32 -14.48 -0.77
C VAL A 60 -1.55 -13.21 0.04
N ARG A 61 -1.27 -13.30 1.35
CA ARG A 61 -1.42 -12.20 2.31
C ARG A 61 -0.10 -11.47 2.51
N HIS A 62 -0.18 -10.15 2.60
CA HIS A 62 0.93 -9.26 2.81
C HIS A 62 0.59 -8.29 3.93
N VAL A 63 1.59 -7.96 4.75
CA VAL A 63 1.48 -6.96 5.82
C VAL A 63 2.38 -5.80 5.45
N ILE A 64 1.82 -4.60 5.42
CA ILE A 64 2.53 -3.37 5.01
C ILE A 64 2.49 -2.38 6.17
N ASP A 65 3.65 -1.87 6.55
CA ASP A 65 3.75 -0.76 7.51
C ASP A 65 3.15 0.51 6.88
N VAL A 66 2.15 1.09 7.55
CA VAL A 66 1.49 2.32 7.13
C VAL A 66 2.48 3.45 6.89
N SER A 67 3.59 3.51 7.62
CA SER A 67 4.63 4.53 7.46
C SER A 67 5.25 4.55 6.06
N THR A 68 5.22 3.40 5.36
CA THR A 68 5.77 3.24 4.01
C THR A 68 4.78 3.63 2.91
N ILE A 69 3.52 3.84 3.26
CA ILE A 69 2.46 4.16 2.31
C ILE A 69 2.44 5.67 2.05
N GLU A 70 2.28 6.04 0.78
CA GLU A 70 2.10 7.41 0.32
C GLU A 70 0.62 7.69 0.05
N ARG A 71 -0.08 6.75 -0.60
CA ARG A 71 -1.48 6.92 -0.99
C ARG A 71 -2.21 5.57 -1.03
N ILE A 72 -3.49 5.59 -0.67
CA ILE A 72 -4.41 4.46 -0.84
C ILE A 72 -5.64 4.96 -1.61
N ILE A 73 -5.98 4.31 -2.72
CA ILE A 73 -7.07 4.69 -3.61
C ILE A 73 -8.06 3.52 -3.72
N PRO A 74 -9.36 3.71 -3.43
CA PRO A 74 -10.36 2.65 -3.61
C PRO A 74 -10.57 2.33 -5.10
N LEU A 75 -10.57 1.05 -5.45
CA LEU A 75 -10.83 0.56 -6.81
C LEU A 75 -12.26 0.06 -7.03
N GLY A 76 -13.05 -0.06 -5.94
CA GLY A 76 -14.47 -0.44 -5.97
C GLY A 76 -14.74 -1.93 -6.21
N ARG A 77 -14.20 -2.55 -7.27
CA ARG A 77 -14.27 -4.01 -7.52
C ARG A 77 -12.85 -4.57 -7.62
N MET A 78 -12.67 -5.85 -7.25
CA MET A 78 -11.40 -6.58 -7.07
C MET A 78 -10.20 -6.03 -7.87
N ALA A 79 -9.06 -5.90 -7.19
CA ALA A 79 -7.75 -5.63 -7.77
C ALA A 79 -7.52 -6.45 -9.07
N ARG A 80 -7.21 -5.77 -10.17
CA ARG A 80 -7.06 -6.36 -11.51
C ARG A 80 -5.64 -6.29 -12.03
N HIS A 81 -4.85 -5.28 -11.63
CA HIS A 81 -3.46 -5.13 -12.04
C HIS A 81 -2.53 -5.71 -10.99
N GLY A 82 -1.59 -6.55 -11.45
CA GLY A 82 -0.47 -7.00 -10.64
C GLY A 82 0.47 -5.85 -10.26
N ASP A 83 1.42 -6.14 -9.39
CA ASP A 83 2.36 -5.14 -8.88
C ASP A 83 3.11 -4.42 -9.99
N ALA A 84 3.24 -3.11 -9.84
CA ALA A 84 4.03 -2.29 -10.73
C ALA A 84 5.08 -1.50 -9.94
N LEU A 85 6.25 -1.32 -10.56
CA LEU A 85 7.23 -0.35 -10.08
C LEU A 85 6.81 1.04 -10.55
N ARG A 86 6.75 1.99 -9.63
CA ARG A 86 6.68 3.42 -9.92
C ARG A 86 8.10 3.96 -9.91
N THR A 87 8.61 4.34 -11.07
CA THR A 87 9.77 5.23 -11.14
C THR A 87 9.34 6.57 -10.55
N ALA A 88 9.98 7.02 -9.47
CA ALA A 88 9.86 8.42 -9.08
C ALA A 88 10.32 9.27 -10.26
N ASP A 89 9.53 10.26 -10.68
CA ASP A 89 10.00 11.24 -11.65
C ASP A 89 11.23 11.90 -11.04
N VAL A 90 12.41 11.56 -11.54
CA VAL A 90 13.63 12.31 -11.26
C VAL A 90 13.46 13.62 -12.02
N GLN A 91 12.88 14.63 -11.36
CA GLN A 91 12.90 15.98 -11.91
C GLN A 91 14.37 16.41 -12.03
N PRO A 92 14.83 16.82 -13.22
CA PRO A 92 16.19 17.30 -13.43
C PRO A 92 16.46 18.63 -12.71
#